data_AF-A0A7J2QWN5-F1
#
_entry.id   AF-A0A7J2QWN5-F1
#
_cell.length_a   1.000
_cell.length_b   1.000
_cell.length_c   1.000
_cell.angle_alpha   90.00
_cell.angle_beta   90.00
_cell.angle_gamma   90.00
#
_symmetry.space_group_name_H-M   'P 1'
#
loop_
_entity.id
_entity.type
_entity.pdbx_description
1 polymer ?
#
loop_
_entity_poly.entity_id
_entity_poly.type
_entity_poly.pdbx_seq_one_letter_code
_entity_poly.pdbx_strand_id
1 'polypeptide(L)'
;MKNSLAFITFFGLYRAEVLAAFVNGLFLIPIVGIIIFEAILRFLNPQEIFGFYMLIVAIIGLVVNITSILILQGSHKISLNVRSVFYHMIADAAASIGIVIVALIIMSSGIVISHSRSLQIQLEQRMVLSLLMLLGLRYNIMHF
;
A
#
# COMPACT_ATOMS: atom_id res chain seq x y z
N MET A 1 42.97 21.50 -11.33
CA MET A 1 42.73 20.09 -10.93
C MET A 1 41.40 19.83 -10.23
N LYS A 2 40.89 20.69 -9.33
CA LYS A 2 39.62 20.46 -8.60
C LYS A 2 38.37 20.27 -9.50
N ASN A 3 38.32 20.92 -10.67
CA ASN A 3 37.14 20.87 -11.55
C ASN A 3 37.00 19.53 -12.32
N SER A 4 38.10 18.79 -12.52
CA SER A 4 38.08 17.50 -13.24
C SER A 4 37.55 16.36 -12.37
N LEU A 5 37.88 16.37 -11.07
CA LEU A 5 37.35 15.41 -10.10
C LEU A 5 35.82 15.57 -9.91
N ALA A 6 35.32 16.80 -9.83
CA ALA A 6 33.89 17.07 -9.69
C ALA A 6 33.07 16.56 -10.90
N PHE A 7 33.62 16.68 -12.11
CA PHE A 7 32.99 16.16 -13.32
C PHE A 7 32.92 14.62 -13.31
N ILE A 8 34.01 13.93 -12.99
CA ILE A 8 34.03 12.46 -12.92
C ILE A 8 33.04 11.93 -11.86
N THR A 9 32.96 12.59 -10.70
CA THR A 9 31.98 12.23 -9.66
C THR A 9 30.53 12.47 -10.12
N PHE A 10 30.24 13.59 -10.79
CA PHE A 10 28.88 13.89 -11.27
C PHE A 10 28.39 12.90 -12.34
N PHE A 11 29.25 12.54 -13.31
CA PHE A 11 28.92 11.52 -14.32
C PHE A 11 28.86 10.09 -13.74
N GLY A 12 29.65 9.79 -12.70
CA GLY A 12 29.61 8.53 -11.98
C GLY A 12 28.34 8.35 -11.15
N LEU A 13 27.89 9.40 -10.46
CA LEU A 13 26.70 9.38 -9.61
C LEU A 13 25.41 9.17 -10.40
N TYR A 14 25.27 9.76 -11.59
CA TYR A 14 24.09 9.56 -12.43
C TYR A 14 23.95 8.09 -12.89
N ARG A 15 25.05 7.45 -13.28
CA ARG A 15 25.05 6.01 -13.64
C ARG A 15 24.79 5.13 -12.42
N ALA A 16 25.30 5.51 -11.25
CA ALA A 16 25.03 4.81 -10.00
C ALA A 16 23.55 4.92 -9.56
N GLU A 17 22.90 6.07 -9.77
CA GLU A 17 21.47 6.27 -9.48
C GLU A 17 20.59 5.34 -10.33
N VAL A 18 20.90 5.22 -11.62
CA VAL A 18 20.19 4.29 -12.53
C VAL A 18 20.43 2.83 -12.13
N LEU A 19 21.66 2.46 -11.76
CA LEU A 19 21.96 1.10 -11.31
C LEU A 19 21.26 0.76 -9.98
N ALA A 20 21.20 1.71 -9.05
CA ALA A 20 20.48 1.56 -7.79
C ALA A 20 18.98 1.36 -8.02
N ALA A 21 18.37 2.16 -8.91
CA ALA A 21 16.97 2.01 -9.29
C ALA A 21 16.69 0.65 -9.96
N PHE A 22 17.60 0.18 -10.84
CA PHE A 22 17.48 -1.12 -11.49
C PHE A 22 17.52 -2.28 -10.49
N VAL A 23 18.49 -2.26 -9.57
CA VAL A 23 18.63 -3.28 -8.52
C VAL A 23 17.42 -3.26 -7.59
N ASN A 24 16.92 -2.09 -7.20
CA ASN A 24 15.69 -1.97 -6.39
C ASN A 24 14.49 -2.60 -7.12
N GLY A 25 14.31 -2.30 -8.41
CA GLY A 25 13.27 -2.91 -9.23
C GLY A 25 13.38 -4.44 -9.26
N LEU A 26 14.59 -5.00 -9.34
CA LEU A 26 14.82 -6.44 -9.33
C LEU A 26 14.39 -7.10 -8.01
N PHE A 27 14.62 -6.43 -6.87
CA PHE A 27 14.18 -6.91 -5.56
C PHE A 27 12.66 -6.81 -5.36
N LEU A 28 11.99 -5.85 -6.00
CA LEU A 28 10.54 -5.71 -5.91
C LEU A 28 9.79 -6.81 -6.65
N ILE A 29 10.33 -7.36 -7.75
CA ILE A 29 9.69 -8.43 -8.52
C ILE A 29 9.27 -9.64 -7.65
N PRO A 30 10.16 -10.29 -6.89
CA PRO A 30 9.78 -11.44 -6.07
C PRO A 30 8.80 -11.05 -4.93
N ILE A 31 8.96 -9.86 -4.34
CA ILE A 31 8.07 -9.36 -3.27
C ILE A 31 6.64 -9.23 -3.81
N VAL A 32 6.47 -8.58 -4.97
CA VAL A 32 5.17 -8.44 -5.63
C VAL A 32 4.61 -9.81 -6.00
N GLY A 33 5.44 -10.73 -6.48
CA GLY A 33 5.03 -12.11 -6.77
C GLY A 33 4.45 -12.82 -5.55
N ILE A 34 5.12 -12.71 -4.39
CA ILE A 34 4.65 -13.29 -3.12
C ILE A 34 3.34 -12.64 -2.69
N ILE A 35 3.23 -11.31 -2.75
CA ILE A 35 2.00 -10.59 -2.37
C ILE A 35 0.81 -11.05 -3.23
N ILE A 36 1.00 -11.16 -4.55
CA ILE A 36 -0.05 -11.63 -5.46
C ILE A 36 -0.42 -13.08 -5.15
N PHE A 37 0.57 -13.95 -4.93
CA PHE A 37 0.33 -15.35 -4.59
C PHE A 37 -0.48 -15.50 -3.30
N GLU A 38 -0.08 -14.79 -2.24
CA GLU A 38 -0.80 -14.74 -0.96
C GLU A 38 -2.21 -14.15 -1.10
N ALA A 39 -2.39 -13.12 -1.92
CA ALA A 39 -3.69 -12.52 -2.19
C ALA A 39 -4.65 -13.51 -2.88
N ILE A 40 -4.16 -14.26 -3.89
CA ILE A 40 -4.93 -15.31 -4.55
C ILE A 40 -5.27 -16.43 -3.56
N LEU A 41 -4.30 -16.85 -2.75
CA LEU A 41 -4.52 -17.91 -1.77
C LEU A 41 -5.57 -17.52 -0.73
N ARG A 42 -5.56 -16.28 -0.24
CA ARG A 42 -6.60 -15.74 0.66
C ARG A 42 -7.96 -15.63 -0.01
N PHE A 43 -7.99 -15.30 -1.31
CA PHE A 43 -9.24 -15.23 -2.06
C PHE A 43 -9.89 -16.62 -2.20
N LEU A 44 -9.08 -17.66 -2.45
CA LEU A 44 -9.56 -19.05 -2.57
C LEU A 44 -9.83 -19.70 -1.20
N ASN A 45 -9.05 -19.35 -0.18
CA ASN A 45 -9.18 -19.84 1.20
C ASN A 45 -9.26 -18.65 2.16
N PRO A 46 -10.46 -18.11 2.42
CA PRO A 46 -10.63 -17.00 3.34
C PRO A 46 -10.17 -17.42 4.74
N GLN A 47 -9.04 -16.85 5.17
CA GLN A 47 -8.53 -17.02 6.52
C GLN A 47 -9.05 -15.89 7.39
N GLU A 48 -9.33 -16.18 8.66
CA GLU A 48 -9.74 -15.17 9.62
C GLU A 48 -8.59 -14.16 9.79
N ILE A 49 -8.80 -12.94 9.32
CA ILE A 49 -7.86 -11.85 9.52
C ILE A 49 -8.12 -11.31 10.91
N PHE A 50 -7.18 -11.55 11.83
CA PHE A 50 -7.22 -10.92 13.14
C PHE A 50 -7.08 -9.40 12.99
N GLY A 51 -8.21 -8.69 13.10
CA GLY A 51 -8.28 -7.24 12.91
C GLY A 51 -7.27 -6.44 13.74
N PHE A 52 -6.92 -6.94 14.93
CA PHE A 52 -5.90 -6.34 15.78
C PHE A 52 -4.49 -6.34 15.15
N TYR A 53 -4.04 -7.46 14.58
CA TYR A 53 -2.73 -7.52 13.92
C TYR A 53 -2.72 -6.69 12.63
N MET A 54 -3.83 -6.69 11.88
CA MET A 54 -3.99 -5.85 10.69
C MET A 54 -3.89 -4.35 11.05
N LEU A 55 -4.52 -3.93 12.14
CA LEU A 55 -4.46 -2.55 12.63
C LEU A 55 -3.04 -2.14 13.01
N ILE A 56 -2.31 -2.99 13.76
CA ILE A 56 -0.91 -2.71 14.15
C ILE A 56 -0.03 -2.52 12.93
N VAL A 57 -0.09 -3.45 11.97
CA VAL A 57 0.73 -3.39 10.75
C VAL A 57 0.40 -2.12 9.95
N ALA A 58 -0.88 -1.78 9.83
CA ALA A 58 -1.32 -0.59 9.12
C ALA A 58 -0.84 0.72 9.78
N ILE A 59 -0.88 0.79 11.11
CA ILE A 59 -0.39 1.95 11.87
C ILE A 59 1.13 2.08 11.70
N ILE A 60 1.88 0.99 11.80
CA ILE A 60 3.34 1.02 11.60
C ILE A 60 3.67 1.51 10.19
N GLY A 61 3.01 0.95 9.16
CA GLY A 61 3.18 1.38 7.78
C GLY A 61 2.86 2.86 7.59
N LEU A 62 1.76 3.34 8.19
CA LEU A 62 1.38 4.75 8.16
C LEU A 62 2.45 5.65 8.78
N VAL A 63 2.98 5.30 9.95
CA VAL A 63 4.03 6.07 10.64
C VAL A 63 5.31 6.12 9.81
N VAL A 64 5.75 4.99 9.26
CA VAL A 64 6.96 4.93 8.40
C VAL A 64 6.78 5.79 7.14
N ASN A 65 5.62 5.74 6.49
CA ASN A 65 5.37 6.53 5.30
C ASN A 65 5.26 8.03 5.61
N ILE A 66 4.56 8.42 6.69
CA ILE A 66 4.45 9.83 7.10
C ILE A 66 5.84 10.40 7.47
N THR A 67 6.62 9.67 8.26
CA THR A 67 7.97 10.13 8.63
C THR A 67 8.86 10.30 7.40
N SER A 68 8.76 9.38 6.43
CA SER A 68 9.51 9.49 5.18
C SER A 68 9.07 10.67 4.32
N ILE A 69 7.76 10.94 4.24
CA ILE A 69 7.21 12.13 3.56
C ILE A 69 7.75 13.42 4.20
N LEU A 70 7.74 13.51 5.54
CA LEU A 70 8.23 14.68 6.26
C LEU A 70 9.72 14.94 6.01
N ILE A 71 10.52 13.87 5.94
CA ILE A 71 11.95 13.95 5.61
C ILE A 71 12.16 14.43 4.16
N LEU A 72 11.36 13.93 3.21
CA LEU A 72 11.55 14.18 1.78
C LEU A 72 10.82 15.41 1.23
N GLN A 73 9.90 16.02 2.00
CA GLN A 73 9.11 17.18 1.59
C GLN A 73 9.97 18.34 1.04
N GLY A 74 11.17 18.57 1.58
CA GLY A 74 12.08 19.60 1.10
C GLY A 74 12.96 19.18 -0.08
N SER A 75 13.21 17.87 -0.23
CA SER A 75 14.19 17.32 -1.18
C SER A 75 13.57 16.78 -2.47
N HIS A 76 12.25 16.64 -2.54
CA HIS A 76 11.56 16.05 -3.70
C HIS A 76 11.77 16.80 -5.02
N LYS A 77 12.26 18.06 -4.99
CA LYS A 77 12.53 18.88 -6.18
C LYS A 77 13.92 18.66 -6.78
N ILE A 78 14.78 17.91 -6.09
CA ILE A 78 16.21 17.77 -6.43
C ILE A 78 16.42 16.79 -7.59
N SER A 79 15.70 15.67 -7.61
CA SER A 79 15.80 14.70 -8.71
C SER A 79 14.47 13.98 -8.98
N LEU A 80 14.32 13.45 -10.19
CA LEU A 80 13.13 12.69 -10.58
C LEU A 80 12.96 11.43 -9.73
N ASN A 81 14.05 10.78 -9.33
CA ASN A 81 14.02 9.61 -8.46
C ASN A 81 13.47 9.96 -7.07
N VAL A 82 13.97 11.04 -6.45
CA VAL A 82 13.46 11.49 -5.14
C VAL A 82 11.98 11.91 -5.23
N ARG A 83 11.59 12.54 -6.34
CA ARG A 83 10.19 12.90 -6.60
C ARG A 83 9.30 11.65 -6.72
N SER A 84 9.77 10.61 -7.39
CA SER A 84 9.05 9.34 -7.53
C SER A 84 8.85 8.66 -6.17
N VAL A 85 9.92 8.58 -5.36
CA VAL A 85 9.87 8.02 -4.01
C VAL A 85 8.89 8.80 -3.12
N PHE A 86 8.90 10.13 -3.21
CA PHE A 86 7.97 10.98 -2.45
C PHE A 86 6.50 10.69 -2.78
N TYR A 87 6.12 10.60 -4.06
CA TYR A 87 4.74 10.27 -4.44
C TYR A 87 4.35 8.82 -4.10
N HIS A 88 5.30 7.89 -4.17
CA HIS A 88 5.05 6.51 -3.75
C HIS A 88 4.69 6.44 -2.27
N MET A 89 5.43 7.13 -1.40
CA MET A 89 5.14 7.19 0.04
C MET A 89 3.78 7.82 0.34
N ILE A 90 3.37 8.83 -0.43
CA ILE A 90 2.02 9.41 -0.31
C ILE A 90 0.94 8.37 -0.64
N ALA A 91 1.13 7.61 -1.73
CA ALA A 91 0.20 6.55 -2.11
C ALA A 91 0.12 5.47 -1.02
N ASP A 92 1.26 5.05 -0.46
CA ASP A 92 1.31 4.03 0.58
C ASP A 92 0.73 4.53 1.91
N ALA A 93 0.90 5.81 2.25
CA ALA A 93 0.27 6.43 3.41
C ALA A 93 -1.27 6.45 3.26
N ALA A 94 -1.77 6.83 2.07
CA ALA A 94 -3.20 6.82 1.78
C ALA A 94 -3.77 5.39 1.83
N ALA A 95 -3.06 4.40 1.29
CA ALA A 95 -3.42 2.99 1.38
C ALA A 95 -3.47 2.51 2.85
N SER A 96 -2.47 2.88 3.66
CA SER A 96 -2.41 2.54 5.08
C SER A 96 -3.59 3.11 5.86
N ILE A 97 -4.02 4.34 5.57
CA ILE A 97 -5.24 4.93 6.15
C ILE A 97 -6.47 4.10 5.78
N GLY A 98 -6.60 3.69 4.52
CA GLY A 98 -7.67 2.81 4.08
C GLY A 98 -7.70 1.49 4.87
N ILE A 99 -6.54 0.86 5.07
CA ILE A 99 -6.40 -0.38 5.83
C ILE A 99 -6.77 -0.17 7.31
N VAL A 100 -6.37 0.95 7.92
CA VAL A 100 -6.78 1.30 9.30
C VAL A 100 -8.30 1.40 9.40
N ILE A 101 -8.96 2.08 8.46
CA ILE A 101 -10.43 2.19 8.44
C ILE A 101 -11.08 0.81 8.31
N VAL A 102 -10.59 -0.03 7.39
CA VAL A 102 -11.10 -1.40 7.20
C VAL A 102 -10.91 -2.23 8.48
N ALA A 103 -9.74 -2.16 9.11
CA ALA A 103 -9.47 -2.89 10.35
C ALA A 103 -10.40 -2.45 11.48
N LEU A 104 -10.65 -1.14 11.63
CA LEU A 104 -11.60 -0.61 12.60
C LEU A 104 -13.02 -1.09 12.33
N ILE A 105 -13.47 -1.12 11.07
CA ILE A 105 -14.79 -1.64 10.68
C ILE A 105 -14.90 -3.12 11.04
N ILE A 106 -13.89 -3.94 10.73
CA ILE A 106 -13.87 -5.37 11.07
C ILE A 106 -13.96 -5.57 12.59
N MET A 107 -13.21 -4.77 13.36
CA MET A 107 -13.20 -4.84 14.82
C MET A 107 -14.53 -4.36 15.43
N SER A 108 -15.12 -3.27 14.94
CA SER A 108 -16.38 -2.73 15.45
C SER A 108 -17.60 -3.59 15.06
N SER A 109 -17.51 -4.35 13.97
CA SER A 109 -18.61 -5.20 13.50
C SER A 109 -18.88 -6.39 14.41
N GLY A 110 -18.00 -6.71 15.37
CA GLY A 110 -18.24 -7.76 16.38
C GLY A 110 -18.44 -9.18 15.82
N ILE A 111 -18.21 -9.41 14.53
CA ILE A 111 -18.52 -10.68 13.85
C ILE A 111 -17.50 -11.78 14.17
N VAL A 112 -16.34 -11.45 14.76
CA VAL A 112 -15.22 -12.40 14.93
C VAL A 112 -15.06 -12.89 16.37
N ILE A 113 -16.16 -13.27 17.03
CA ILE A 113 -16.08 -14.13 18.23
C ILE A 113 -16.99 -15.38 18.10
N SER A 114 -17.92 -15.45 17.15
CA SER A 114 -18.89 -16.56 17.08
C SER A 114 -18.62 -17.58 15.96
N HIS A 115 -17.65 -18.46 16.22
CA HIS A 115 -17.75 -19.93 16.07
C HIS A 115 -18.24 -20.63 14.78
N SER A 116 -18.22 -20.05 13.57
CA SER A 116 -18.34 -20.85 12.32
C SER A 116 -17.76 -20.15 11.08
N ARG A 117 -16.66 -20.70 10.52
CA ARG A 117 -15.96 -20.18 9.31
C ARG A 117 -16.87 -19.97 8.09
N SER A 118 -17.97 -20.73 7.97
CA SER A 118 -18.93 -20.62 6.86
C SER A 118 -19.80 -19.35 6.92
N LEU A 119 -20.02 -18.79 8.11
CA LEU A 119 -20.85 -17.58 8.27
C LEU A 119 -20.03 -16.30 8.01
N GLN A 120 -18.74 -16.28 8.38
CA GLN A 120 -17.87 -15.14 8.08
C GLN A 120 -17.69 -14.93 6.57
N ILE A 121 -17.44 -16.01 5.82
CA ILE A 121 -17.30 -15.94 4.35
C ILE A 121 -18.58 -15.44 3.69
N GLN A 122 -19.74 -15.87 4.18
CA GLN A 122 -21.03 -15.40 3.67
C GLN A 122 -21.29 -13.92 4.02
N LEU A 123 -20.91 -13.47 5.21
CA LEU A 123 -21.10 -12.07 5.62
C LEU A 123 -20.15 -11.12 4.89
N GLU A 124 -18.89 -11.50 4.69
CA GLU A 124 -17.93 -10.79 3.83
C GLU A 124 -18.47 -10.63 2.40
N GLN A 125 -18.90 -11.73 1.78
CA GLN A 125 -19.45 -11.70 0.41
C GLN A 125 -20.72 -10.84 0.32
N ARG A 126 -21.61 -10.88 1.33
CA ARG A 126 -22.80 -10.03 1.39
C ARG A 126 -22.45 -8.55 1.57
N MET A 127 -21.43 -8.23 2.37
CA MET A 127 -21.00 -6.85 2.58
C MET A 127 -20.37 -6.27 1.31
N VAL A 128 -19.52 -7.04 0.62
CA VAL A 128 -18.94 -6.64 -0.68
C VAL A 128 -20.02 -6.44 -1.74
N LEU A 129 -21.00 -7.35 -1.86
CA LEU A 129 -22.14 -7.18 -2.77
C LEU A 129 -22.96 -5.92 -2.44
N SER A 130 -23.20 -5.64 -1.17
CA SER A 130 -23.95 -4.45 -0.74
C SER A 130 -23.22 -3.15 -1.09
N LEU A 131 -21.90 -3.12 -0.95
CA LEU A 131 -21.06 -1.97 -1.29
C LEU A 131 -21.05 -1.73 -2.81
N LEU A 132 -20.95 -2.80 -3.60
CA LEU A 132 -21.02 -2.75 -5.06
C LEU A 132 -22.41 -2.30 -5.55
N MET A 133 -23.49 -2.76 -4.92
CA MET A 133 -24.84 -2.30 -5.22
C MET A 133 -25.05 -0.82 -4.85
N LEU A 134 -24.52 -0.36 -3.72
CA LEU A 134 -24.58 1.06 -3.33
C LEU A 134 -23.78 1.96 -4.30
N LEU A 135 -22.63 1.50 -4.75
CA LEU A 135 -21.84 2.20 -5.78
C LEU A 135 -22.52 2.17 -7.15
N GLY A 136 -23.19 1.07 -7.51
CA GLY A 136 -23.95 0.91 -8.76
C GLY A 136 -25.27 1.70 -8.81
N LEU A 137 -26.00 1.79 -7.68
CA LEU A 137 -27.22 2.60 -7.55
C LEU A 137 -26.93 4.10 -7.70
N ARG A 138 -25.72 4.54 -7.31
CA ARG A 138 -25.28 5.92 -7.51
C ARG A 138 -25.07 6.28 -8.99
N TYR A 139 -24.89 5.27 -9.87
CA TYR A 139 -24.80 5.47 -11.32
C TYR A 139 -26.18 5.65 -11.98
N ASN A 140 -27.23 5.02 -11.43
CA ASN A 140 -28.59 5.07 -12.00
C ASN A 140 -29.41 6.27 -11.48
N ILE A 141 -29.06 6.87 -10.33
CA ILE A 141 -29.78 8.02 -9.76
C ILE A 141 -29.20 9.36 -10.25
N MET A 142 -28.04 9.38 -10.93
CA MET A 142 -27.48 10.61 -11.54
C MET A 142 -27.96 10.88 -12.99
N HIS A 143 -28.91 10.08 -13.49
CA HIS A 143 -29.50 10.24 -14.84
C HIS A 143 -31.03 10.41 -14.82
N PHE A 144 -31.60 11.00 -13.76
CA PHE A 144 -32.92 11.62 -13.79
C PHE A 144 -32.88 12.99 -13.12
#